data_AF-A0A4Q8IG91-F1
#
_entry.id   AF-A0A4Q8IG91-F1
#
_cell.length_a   1.000
_cell.length_b   1.000
_cell.length_c   1.000
_cell.angle_alpha   90.00
_cell.angle_beta   90.00
_cell.angle_gamma   90.00
#
_symmetry.space_group_name_H-M   'P 1'
#
loop_
_entity.id
_entity.type
_entity.pdbx_description
1 polymer ?
#
loop_
_entity_poly.entity_id
_entity_poly.type
_entity_poly.pdbx_seq_one_letter_code
_entity_poly.pdbx_strand_id
1 'polypeptide(L)'
;MSEKEHYMTNDGGESVTYTLRNIPADIDRVITDLATHVRKPKATFLREFLEDSFRDVIDSFALKNPLIASLDDELASYLGAEVMEKRYQSHYITRWNQEYQKLLGISTEEELRRVVLTNTPFLHARAGQVLKGWKKIPRGISLTFSLFAEIAGRDRETIDRAWNRIFYSQLQEKKHRFYRDIDVIRALKKQHAVCGYSWTRDDITVRIYRPDDYGYGAWRVLLVLDESVITQTWNIPFPELDGRRFTTDPGYDALISTAPDSWDKAFRFVDGICELHLYSNGVEEDQNPTPLPAVAEALIEAVVHVLL
;
A
#
# COMPACT_ATOMS: atom_id res chain seq x y z
N MET A 1 12.32 31.30 3.87
CA MET A 1 13.38 31.37 2.86
C MET A 1 12.99 30.45 1.72
N SER A 2 12.94 30.99 0.50
CA SER A 2 12.35 30.36 -0.67
C SER A 2 13.32 29.35 -1.28
N GLU A 3 13.03 28.05 -1.17
CA GLU A 3 13.65 27.03 -2.00
C GLU A 3 12.84 26.93 -3.30
N LYS A 4 13.41 27.50 -4.37
CA LYS A 4 12.91 27.29 -5.73
C LYS A 4 13.11 25.81 -6.07
N GLU A 5 12.02 25.06 -6.10
CA GLU A 5 11.97 23.75 -6.75
C GLU A 5 12.38 23.91 -8.22
N HIS A 6 13.57 23.40 -8.56
CA HIS A 6 14.07 23.39 -9.92
C HIS A 6 13.30 22.31 -10.70
N TYR A 7 12.23 22.72 -11.39
CA TYR A 7 11.55 21.90 -12.40
C TYR A 7 12.52 21.66 -13.57
N MET A 8 12.93 20.41 -13.79
CA MET A 8 13.71 20.02 -14.96
C MET A 8 12.79 19.32 -15.95
N THR A 9 12.33 20.06 -16.96
CA THR A 9 11.77 19.48 -18.20
C THR A 9 12.91 19.08 -19.09
N ASN A 10 13.09 17.78 -19.36
CA ASN A 10 14.14 17.28 -20.25
C ASN A 10 13.52 16.83 -21.58
N ASP A 11 13.76 17.60 -22.64
CA ASP A 11 13.53 17.18 -24.03
C ASP A 11 14.67 16.23 -24.43
N GLY A 12 14.30 15.01 -24.82
CA GLY A 12 15.26 13.94 -25.12
C GLY A 12 16.17 14.26 -26.30
N GLY A 13 17.40 14.71 -26.01
CA GLY A 13 18.43 14.94 -27.04
C GLY A 13 19.80 15.41 -26.55
N GLU A 14 19.94 15.91 -25.32
CA GLU A 14 21.23 16.44 -24.84
C GLU A 14 22.16 15.35 -24.28
N SER A 15 23.30 15.14 -24.95
CA SER A 15 24.39 14.33 -24.41
C SER A 15 25.17 15.13 -23.36
N VAL A 16 25.28 14.59 -22.14
CA VAL A 16 26.04 15.22 -21.04
C VAL A 16 27.44 14.61 -20.96
N THR A 17 28.48 15.45 -20.90
CA THR A 17 29.87 15.00 -20.73
C THR A 17 30.29 15.10 -19.26
N TYR A 18 30.75 13.99 -18.69
CA TYR A 18 31.28 13.92 -17.33
C TYR A 18 32.80 13.74 -17.33
N THR A 19 33.51 14.45 -16.44
CA THR A 19 34.93 14.20 -16.16
C THR A 19 35.06 13.59 -14.77
N LEU A 20 35.50 12.33 -14.70
CA LEU A 20 35.81 11.65 -13.43
C LEU A 20 37.24 12.00 -13.01
N ARG A 21 37.43 12.51 -11.80
CA ARG A 21 38.75 12.88 -11.26
C ARG A 21 39.08 12.05 -10.03
N ASN A 22 40.37 11.86 -9.79
CA ASN A 22 40.90 11.18 -8.60
C ASN A 22 40.42 9.73 -8.43
N ILE A 23 40.22 8.98 -9.52
CA ILE A 23 39.99 7.54 -9.44
C ILE A 23 41.31 6.86 -9.02
N PRO A 24 41.32 6.02 -7.96
CA PRO A 24 42.51 5.28 -7.56
C PRO A 24 43.07 4.39 -8.69
N ALA A 25 44.39 4.29 -8.80
CA ALA A 25 45.04 3.59 -9.92
C ALA A 25 44.76 2.07 -9.94
N ASP A 26 44.56 1.47 -8.78
CA ASP A 26 44.14 0.08 -8.62
C ASP A 26 42.72 -0.15 -9.18
N ILE A 27 41.79 0.77 -8.92
CA ILE A 27 40.43 0.74 -9.49
C ILE A 27 40.49 0.97 -11.02
N ASP A 28 41.31 1.92 -11.48
CA ASP A 28 41.49 2.18 -12.91
C ASP A 28 41.99 0.94 -13.68
N ARG A 29 42.90 0.16 -13.06
CA ARG A 29 43.36 -1.12 -13.60
C ARG A 29 42.22 -2.13 -13.69
N VAL A 30 41.41 -2.29 -12.63
CA VAL A 30 40.25 -3.20 -12.65
C VAL A 30 39.26 -2.82 -13.75
N ILE A 31 38.96 -1.53 -13.93
CA ILE A 31 38.08 -1.07 -15.02
C ILE A 31 38.68 -1.43 -16.39
N THR A 32 40.00 -1.26 -16.57
CA THR A 32 40.69 -1.65 -17.82
C THR A 32 40.57 -3.14 -18.08
N ASP A 33 40.83 -3.97 -17.07
CA ASP A 33 40.77 -5.43 -17.19
C ASP A 33 39.36 -5.91 -17.56
N LEU A 34 38.33 -5.35 -16.90
CA LEU A 34 36.93 -5.65 -17.20
C LEU A 34 36.53 -5.21 -18.62
N ALA A 35 36.92 -4.00 -19.03
CA ALA A 35 36.64 -3.48 -20.36
C ALA A 35 37.30 -4.34 -21.46
N THR A 36 38.55 -4.74 -21.24
CA THR A 36 39.27 -5.65 -22.15
C THR A 36 38.62 -7.03 -22.20
N HIS A 37 38.18 -7.57 -21.06
CA HIS A 37 37.48 -8.86 -21.00
C HIS A 37 36.20 -8.85 -21.85
N VAL A 38 35.39 -7.79 -21.77
CA VAL A 38 34.18 -7.63 -22.60
C VAL A 38 34.45 -7.08 -24.00
N ARG A 39 35.72 -6.88 -24.36
CA ARG A 39 36.20 -6.37 -25.66
C ARG A 39 35.60 -5.02 -26.06
N LYS A 40 35.46 -4.10 -25.10
CA LYS A 40 34.93 -2.74 -25.35
C LYS A 40 35.96 -1.67 -24.98
N PRO A 41 35.98 -0.52 -25.67
CA PRO A 41 36.76 0.64 -25.22
C PRO A 41 36.35 1.04 -23.80
N LYS A 42 37.32 1.42 -22.98
CA LYS A 42 37.10 1.78 -21.56
C LYS A 42 35.99 2.83 -21.36
N ALA A 43 35.96 3.85 -22.23
CA ALA A 43 34.92 4.89 -22.19
C ALA A 43 33.52 4.36 -22.53
N THR A 44 33.42 3.43 -23.49
CA THR A 44 32.14 2.76 -23.82
C THR A 44 31.69 1.85 -22.68
N PHE A 45 32.61 1.07 -22.11
CA PHE A 45 32.32 0.23 -20.95
C PHE A 45 31.81 1.05 -19.76
N LEU A 46 32.47 2.15 -19.43
CA LEU A 46 32.02 3.04 -18.35
C LEU A 46 30.68 3.70 -18.65
N ARG A 47 30.45 4.15 -19.89
CA ARG A 47 29.17 4.73 -20.28
C ARG A 47 28.04 3.72 -20.13
N GLU A 48 28.19 2.51 -20.68
CA GLU A 48 27.20 1.44 -20.55
C GLU A 48 26.99 1.04 -19.09
N PHE A 49 28.06 0.98 -18.30
CA PHE A 49 27.96 0.71 -16.86
C PHE A 49 27.16 1.80 -16.13
N LEU A 50 27.37 3.08 -16.47
CA LEU A 50 26.59 4.18 -15.91
C LEU A 50 25.12 4.10 -16.37
N GLU A 51 24.89 3.84 -17.66
CA GLU A 51 23.55 3.67 -18.22
C GLU A 51 22.80 2.54 -17.51
N ASP A 52 23.45 1.39 -17.27
CA ASP A 52 22.86 0.24 -16.58
C ASP A 52 22.70 0.48 -15.07
N SER A 53 23.68 1.11 -14.42
CA SER A 53 23.64 1.39 -12.97
C SER A 53 22.58 2.41 -12.58
N PHE A 54 22.30 3.37 -13.47
CA PHE A 54 21.32 4.44 -13.24
C PHE A 54 20.03 4.25 -14.04
N ARG A 55 19.83 3.08 -14.65
CA ARG A 55 18.63 2.78 -15.44
C ARG A 55 17.39 2.72 -14.56
N ASP A 56 16.56 3.76 -14.62
CA ASP A 56 15.21 3.72 -14.07
C ASP A 56 14.24 3.13 -15.11
N VAL A 57 14.18 1.80 -15.13
CA VAL A 57 13.32 1.04 -16.05
C VAL A 57 11.84 1.32 -15.74
N ILE A 58 11.50 1.53 -14.47
CA ILE A 58 10.13 1.83 -14.03
C ILE A 58 9.69 3.17 -14.59
N ASP A 59 10.51 4.21 -14.44
CA ASP A 59 10.18 5.55 -14.93
C ASP A 59 10.08 5.58 -16.45
N SER A 60 11.04 4.95 -17.13
CA SER A 60 11.05 4.86 -18.59
C SER A 60 9.79 4.15 -19.12
N PHE A 61 9.40 3.05 -18.48
CA PHE A 61 8.22 2.28 -18.83
C PHE A 61 6.92 3.04 -18.55
N ALA A 62 6.82 3.69 -17.38
CA ALA A 62 5.65 4.48 -17.01
C ALA A 62 5.35 5.60 -18.03
N LEU A 63 6.39 6.20 -18.60
CA LEU A 63 6.26 7.31 -19.55
C LEU A 63 5.89 6.86 -20.96
N LYS A 64 6.59 5.84 -21.45
CA LYS A 64 6.60 5.48 -22.86
C LYS A 64 5.59 4.39 -23.22
N ASN A 65 5.15 3.59 -22.24
CA ASN A 65 4.31 2.45 -22.53
C ASN A 65 2.84 2.85 -22.71
N PRO A 66 2.21 2.61 -23.88
CA PRO A 66 0.82 2.94 -24.13
C PRO A 66 -0.17 2.23 -23.19
N LEU A 67 0.19 1.05 -22.68
CA LEU A 67 -0.62 0.31 -21.71
C LEU A 67 -0.82 1.11 -20.42
N ILE A 68 0.25 1.75 -19.92
CA ILE A 68 0.18 2.55 -18.69
C ILE A 68 -0.70 3.77 -18.91
N ALA A 69 -0.57 4.44 -20.06
CA ALA A 69 -1.44 5.58 -20.39
C ALA A 69 -2.92 5.16 -20.42
N SER A 70 -3.24 4.04 -21.06
CA SER A 70 -4.62 3.53 -21.12
C SER A 70 -5.18 3.16 -19.73
N LEU A 71 -4.36 2.58 -18.85
CA LEU A 71 -4.78 2.23 -17.49
C LEU A 71 -4.93 3.47 -16.60
N ASP A 72 -4.09 4.49 -16.78
CA ASP A 72 -4.25 5.76 -16.07
C ASP A 72 -5.55 6.46 -16.48
N ASP A 73 -5.89 6.46 -17.77
CA ASP A 73 -7.14 7.01 -18.28
C ASP A 73 -8.37 6.25 -17.75
N GLU A 74 -8.29 4.91 -17.68
CA GLU A 74 -9.32 4.08 -17.05
C GLU A 74 -9.52 4.44 -15.57
N LEU A 75 -8.42 4.53 -14.80
CA LEU A 75 -8.49 4.89 -13.37
C LEU A 75 -9.03 6.31 -13.17
N ALA A 76 -8.66 7.24 -14.04
CA ALA A 76 -9.18 8.60 -14.01
C ALA A 76 -10.70 8.60 -14.26
N SER A 77 -11.17 7.84 -15.24
CA SER A 77 -12.60 7.68 -15.53
C SER A 77 -13.34 7.05 -14.34
N TYR A 78 -12.80 5.99 -13.74
CA TYR A 78 -13.37 5.34 -12.56
C TYR A 78 -13.51 6.30 -11.36
N LEU A 79 -12.53 7.18 -11.15
CA LEU A 79 -12.52 8.13 -10.04
C LEU A 79 -13.28 9.44 -10.33
N GLY A 80 -13.71 9.68 -11.57
CA GLY A 80 -14.24 10.97 -12.01
C GLY A 80 -13.16 12.08 -11.98
N ALA A 81 -11.92 11.73 -12.28
CA ALA A 81 -10.74 12.59 -12.25
C ALA A 81 -10.13 12.76 -13.65
N GLU A 82 -9.11 13.62 -13.76
CA GLU A 82 -8.31 13.81 -14.98
C GLU A 82 -6.86 13.37 -14.76
N VAL A 83 -6.21 12.82 -15.79
CA VAL A 83 -4.76 12.55 -15.73
C VAL A 83 -3.99 13.86 -15.89
N MET A 84 -2.99 14.08 -15.04
CA MET A 84 -2.15 15.28 -15.09
C MET A 84 -1.29 15.32 -16.35
N GLU A 85 -1.32 16.45 -17.08
CA GLU A 85 -0.45 16.67 -18.25
C GLU A 85 1.03 16.82 -17.88
N LYS A 86 1.32 17.52 -16.77
CA LYS A 86 2.68 17.77 -16.31
C LYS A 86 3.15 16.69 -15.35
N ARG A 87 4.37 16.22 -15.59
CA ARG A 87 5.03 15.22 -14.75
C ARG A 87 5.34 15.80 -13.37
N TYR A 88 5.00 15.04 -12.34
CA TYR A 88 5.54 15.24 -11.01
C TYR A 88 6.87 14.46 -10.91
N GLN A 89 8.00 15.15 -10.84
CA GLN A 89 9.30 14.55 -10.60
C GLN A 89 9.79 14.89 -9.20
N SER A 90 10.34 13.90 -8.51
CA SER A 90 10.99 14.08 -7.22
C SER A 90 12.11 13.06 -7.07
N HIS A 91 13.22 13.45 -6.45
CA HIS A 91 14.36 12.55 -6.17
C HIS A 91 13.95 11.35 -5.32
N TYR A 92 12.88 11.47 -4.52
CA TYR A 92 12.29 10.35 -3.79
C TYR A 92 11.72 9.28 -4.73
N ILE A 93 11.12 9.66 -5.86
CA ILE A 93 10.52 8.72 -6.82
C ILE A 93 11.59 7.83 -7.43
N THR A 94 12.71 8.40 -7.87
CA THR A 94 13.84 7.63 -8.42
C THR A 94 14.41 6.65 -7.41
N ARG A 95 14.56 7.06 -6.14
CA ARG A 95 15.02 6.17 -5.07
C ARG A 95 14.03 5.01 -4.86
N TRP A 96 12.73 5.31 -4.81
CA TRP A 96 11.70 4.29 -4.61
C TRP A 96 11.65 3.30 -5.78
N ASN A 97 11.77 3.76 -7.02
CA ASN A 97 11.82 2.89 -8.20
C ASN A 97 12.95 1.87 -8.10
N GLN A 98 14.16 2.30 -7.69
CA GLN A 98 15.28 1.38 -7.47
C GLN A 98 14.99 0.35 -6.37
N GLU A 99 14.32 0.74 -5.29
CA GLU A 99 13.95 -0.21 -4.23
C GLU A 99 12.84 -1.18 -4.70
N TYR A 100 11.88 -0.74 -5.51
CA TYR A 100 10.92 -1.64 -6.16
C TYR A 100 11.62 -2.66 -7.05
N GLN A 101 12.57 -2.22 -7.90
CA GLN A 101 13.34 -3.11 -8.77
C GLN A 101 14.08 -4.18 -7.96
N LYS A 102 14.75 -3.79 -6.87
CA LYS A 102 15.47 -4.72 -5.99
C LYS A 102 14.53 -5.68 -5.25
N LEU A 103 13.44 -5.18 -4.68
CA LEU A 103 12.52 -6.00 -3.87
C LEU A 103 11.74 -7.00 -4.72
N LEU A 104 11.37 -6.61 -5.93
CA LEU A 104 10.54 -7.43 -6.82
C LEU A 104 11.35 -8.21 -7.86
N GLY A 105 12.66 -7.98 -7.93
CA GLY A 105 13.54 -8.61 -8.91
C GLY A 105 13.25 -8.17 -10.35
N ILE A 106 12.95 -6.88 -10.54
CA ILE A 106 12.57 -6.33 -11.84
C ILE A 106 13.77 -5.63 -12.47
N SER A 107 14.17 -6.13 -13.63
CA SER A 107 15.32 -5.63 -14.40
C SER A 107 14.96 -5.25 -15.84
N THR A 108 13.80 -5.69 -16.34
CA THR A 108 13.38 -5.50 -17.73
C THR A 108 11.97 -4.92 -17.87
N GLU A 109 11.69 -4.31 -19.03
CA GLU A 109 10.35 -3.84 -19.37
C GLU A 109 9.33 -4.98 -19.50
N GLU A 110 9.76 -6.18 -19.88
CA GLU A 110 8.86 -7.33 -20.02
C GLU A 110 8.41 -7.85 -18.65
N GLU A 111 9.30 -7.84 -17.65
CA GLU A 111 8.94 -8.11 -16.26
C GLU A 111 7.94 -7.07 -15.72
N LEU A 112 8.15 -5.78 -16.04
CA LEU A 112 7.17 -4.74 -15.69
C LEU A 112 5.82 -4.95 -16.36
N ARG A 113 5.80 -5.29 -17.66
CA ARG A 113 4.56 -5.61 -18.37
C ARG A 113 3.83 -6.76 -17.71
N ARG A 114 4.53 -7.83 -17.32
CA ARG A 114 3.94 -8.97 -16.60
C ARG A 114 3.36 -8.52 -15.25
N VAL A 115 4.10 -7.73 -14.48
CA VAL A 115 3.63 -7.21 -13.19
C VAL A 115 2.35 -6.40 -13.37
N VAL A 116 2.29 -5.51 -14.35
CA VAL A 116 1.11 -4.70 -14.64
C VAL A 116 -0.08 -5.59 -14.99
N LEU A 117 0.05 -6.46 -16.00
CA LEU A 117 -1.05 -7.32 -16.45
C LEU A 117 -1.57 -8.25 -15.34
N THR A 118 -0.67 -8.79 -14.50
CA THR A 118 -1.04 -9.65 -13.38
C THR A 118 -1.82 -8.90 -12.31
N ASN A 119 -1.55 -7.60 -12.14
CA ASN A 119 -2.10 -6.80 -11.05
C ASN A 119 -3.18 -5.80 -11.49
N THR A 120 -3.50 -5.72 -12.78
CA THR A 120 -4.61 -4.91 -13.33
C THR A 120 -5.93 -5.08 -12.57
N PRO A 121 -6.36 -6.30 -12.19
CA PRO A 121 -7.63 -6.49 -11.47
C PRO A 121 -7.70 -5.78 -10.11
N PHE A 122 -6.57 -5.38 -9.53
CA PHE A 122 -6.51 -4.78 -8.19
C PHE A 122 -6.35 -3.26 -8.22
N LEU A 123 -6.32 -2.64 -9.40
CA LEU A 123 -6.06 -1.21 -9.55
C LEU A 123 -7.20 -0.35 -8.97
N HIS A 124 -8.47 -0.72 -9.17
CA HIS A 124 -9.60 0.01 -8.60
C HIS A 124 -9.59 -0.01 -7.07
N ALA A 125 -9.34 -1.18 -6.47
CA ALA A 125 -9.19 -1.29 -5.02
C ALA A 125 -8.08 -0.36 -4.50
N ARG A 126 -6.93 -0.33 -5.19
CA ARG A 126 -5.84 0.56 -4.80
C ARG A 126 -6.16 2.04 -5.01
N ALA A 127 -6.83 2.39 -6.11
CA ALA A 127 -7.29 3.74 -6.39
C ALA A 127 -8.26 4.24 -5.31
N GLY A 128 -9.21 3.41 -4.89
CA GLY A 128 -10.14 3.71 -3.79
C GLY A 128 -9.42 3.97 -2.46
N GLN A 129 -8.34 3.24 -2.16
CA GLN A 129 -7.57 3.42 -0.93
C GLN A 129 -6.86 4.77 -0.82
N VAL A 130 -6.37 5.33 -1.94
CA VAL A 130 -5.43 6.48 -1.88
C VAL A 130 -5.82 7.71 -2.71
N LEU A 131 -6.69 7.57 -3.70
CA LEU A 131 -7.07 8.66 -4.61
C LEU A 131 -8.53 9.09 -4.48
N LYS A 132 -9.30 8.53 -3.54
CA LYS A 132 -10.69 8.94 -3.35
C LYS A 132 -10.78 10.45 -3.10
N GLY A 133 -11.60 11.14 -3.89
CA GLY A 133 -11.79 12.59 -3.84
C GLY A 133 -10.75 13.42 -4.58
N TRP A 134 -9.76 12.81 -5.23
CA TRP A 134 -8.79 13.53 -6.05
C TRP A 134 -9.40 13.92 -7.41
N LYS A 135 -9.20 15.17 -7.82
CA LYS A 135 -9.68 15.67 -9.13
C LYS A 135 -8.67 15.45 -10.25
N LYS A 136 -7.39 15.28 -9.92
CA LYS A 136 -6.31 15.07 -10.88
C LYS A 136 -5.37 13.99 -10.35
N ILE A 137 -5.04 13.02 -11.18
CA ILE A 137 -4.16 11.90 -10.79
C ILE A 137 -2.82 11.97 -11.54
N PRO A 138 -1.69 11.61 -10.90
CA PRO A 138 -0.40 11.61 -11.57
C PRO A 138 -0.34 10.60 -12.73
N ARG A 139 0.35 10.95 -13.81
CA ARG A 139 0.69 10.01 -14.88
C ARG A 139 1.68 8.96 -14.38
N GLY A 140 1.49 7.70 -14.76
CA GLY A 140 2.24 6.53 -14.32
C GLY A 140 1.71 5.90 -13.02
N ILE A 141 0.58 6.37 -12.50
CA ILE A 141 0.07 5.91 -11.20
C ILE A 141 -0.42 4.46 -11.24
N SER A 142 -0.98 4.00 -12.37
CA SER A 142 -1.36 2.60 -12.58
C SER A 142 -0.18 1.63 -12.40
N LEU A 143 1.02 2.01 -12.85
CA LEU A 143 2.24 1.22 -12.63
C LEU A 143 2.59 1.18 -11.15
N THR A 144 2.53 2.32 -10.45
CA THR A 144 2.81 2.38 -9.01
C THR A 144 1.83 1.50 -8.23
N PHE A 145 0.56 1.49 -8.61
CA PHE A 145 -0.46 0.63 -8.00
C PHE A 145 -0.24 -0.84 -8.31
N SER A 146 0.18 -1.16 -9.54
CA SER A 146 0.56 -2.51 -9.92
C SER A 146 1.74 -3.02 -9.09
N LEU A 147 2.77 -2.18 -8.87
CA LEU A 147 3.93 -2.52 -8.04
C LEU A 147 3.54 -2.70 -6.56
N PHE A 148 2.64 -1.88 -6.03
CA PHE A 148 2.10 -2.07 -4.67
C PHE A 148 1.33 -3.38 -4.54
N ALA A 149 0.46 -3.68 -5.50
CA ALA A 149 -0.29 -4.94 -5.52
C ALA A 149 0.64 -6.15 -5.66
N GLU A 150 1.72 -6.01 -6.41
CA GLU A 150 2.76 -7.04 -6.52
C GLU A 150 3.45 -7.29 -5.17
N ILE A 151 3.81 -6.23 -4.42
CA ILE A 151 4.32 -6.34 -3.05
C ILE A 151 3.31 -7.06 -2.14
N ALA A 152 2.03 -6.71 -2.24
CA ALA A 152 0.99 -7.35 -1.45
C ALA A 152 0.96 -8.88 -1.67
N GLY A 153 1.34 -9.35 -2.87
CA GLY A 153 1.44 -10.77 -3.20
C GLY A 153 2.58 -11.55 -2.53
N ARG A 154 3.55 -10.84 -1.91
CA ARG A 154 4.80 -11.43 -1.40
C ARG A 154 4.70 -11.92 0.04
N ASP A 155 5.78 -12.47 0.56
CA ASP A 155 5.92 -12.90 1.95
C ASP A 155 6.03 -11.72 2.93
N ARG A 156 5.85 -11.99 4.23
CA ARG A 156 5.88 -10.98 5.31
C ARG A 156 7.19 -10.19 5.32
N GLU A 157 8.32 -10.87 5.17
CA GLU A 157 9.65 -10.23 5.24
C GLU A 157 9.83 -9.23 4.11
N THR A 158 9.39 -9.58 2.89
CA THR A 158 9.43 -8.68 1.74
C THR A 158 8.50 -7.47 1.93
N ILE A 159 7.32 -7.67 2.51
CA ILE A 159 6.36 -6.60 2.80
C ILE A 159 6.91 -5.65 3.88
N ASP A 160 7.54 -6.18 4.93
CA ASP A 160 8.19 -5.38 5.97
C ASP A 160 9.37 -4.58 5.41
N ARG A 161 10.15 -5.16 4.49
CA ARG A 161 11.20 -4.42 3.79
C ARG A 161 10.63 -3.29 2.92
N ALA A 162 9.52 -3.53 2.23
CA ALA A 162 8.86 -2.49 1.45
C ALA A 162 8.39 -1.32 2.33
N TRP A 163 7.78 -1.60 3.49
CA TRP A 163 7.45 -0.56 4.47
C TRP A 163 8.68 0.27 4.82
N ASN A 164 9.77 -0.37 5.24
CA ASN A 164 10.95 0.33 5.75
C ASN A 164 11.71 1.12 4.67
N ARG A 165 11.68 0.69 3.40
CA ARG A 165 12.50 1.27 2.34
C ARG A 165 11.77 2.20 1.39
N ILE A 166 10.46 2.02 1.21
CA ILE A 166 9.65 2.76 0.25
C ILE A 166 8.62 3.63 0.98
N PHE A 167 7.84 3.06 1.88
CA PHE A 167 6.66 3.72 2.45
C PHE A 167 6.86 4.33 3.84
N TYR A 168 8.07 4.19 4.40
CA TYR A 168 8.36 4.52 5.78
C TYR A 168 7.91 5.94 6.12
N SER A 169 7.22 6.04 7.25
CA SER A 169 6.87 7.31 7.85
C SER A 169 7.01 7.22 9.36
N GLN A 170 7.36 8.35 9.98
CA GLN A 170 7.38 8.48 11.43
C GLN A 170 5.97 8.45 12.05
N LEU A 171 4.94 8.70 11.24
CA LEU A 171 3.54 8.67 11.68
C LEU A 171 3.05 7.21 11.79
N GLN A 172 2.65 6.81 12.98
CA GLN A 172 2.20 5.45 13.27
C GLN A 172 0.94 5.06 12.49
N GLU A 173 0.02 5.99 12.22
CA GLU A 173 -1.20 5.68 11.46
C GLU A 173 -0.88 5.29 10.01
N LYS A 174 0.23 5.80 9.45
CA LYS A 174 0.65 5.43 8.09
C LYS A 174 1.17 4.00 8.01
N LYS A 175 1.83 3.51 9.08
CA LYS A 175 2.24 2.11 9.17
C LYS A 175 1.03 1.19 9.16
N HIS A 176 0.06 1.49 10.02
CA HIS A 176 -1.19 0.74 10.11
C HIS A 176 -1.93 0.73 8.76
N ARG A 177 -2.12 1.92 8.16
CA ARG A 177 -2.75 2.06 6.84
C ARG A 177 -2.05 1.22 5.78
N PHE A 178 -0.71 1.22 5.76
CA PHE A 178 0.07 0.43 4.81
C PHE A 178 -0.27 -1.08 4.89
N TYR A 179 -0.19 -1.69 6.08
CA TYR A 179 -0.47 -3.13 6.21
C TYR A 179 -1.94 -3.45 5.97
N ARG A 180 -2.85 -2.57 6.38
CA ARG A 180 -4.28 -2.70 6.07
C ARG A 180 -4.52 -2.74 4.56
N ASP A 181 -3.95 -1.77 3.84
CA ASP A 181 -4.09 -1.66 2.39
C ASP A 181 -3.51 -2.89 1.68
N ILE A 182 -2.37 -3.42 2.17
CA ILE A 182 -1.78 -4.69 1.73
C ILE A 182 -2.78 -5.84 1.92
N ASP A 183 -3.39 -5.97 3.10
CA ASP A 183 -4.28 -7.08 3.43
C ASP A 183 -5.60 -7.03 2.64
N VAL A 184 -6.10 -5.84 2.28
CA VAL A 184 -7.22 -5.70 1.34
C VAL A 184 -6.86 -6.32 0.00
N ILE A 185 -5.70 -5.97 -0.58
CA ILE A 185 -5.25 -6.53 -1.86
C ILE A 185 -4.99 -8.04 -1.74
N ARG A 186 -4.44 -8.51 -0.61
CA ARG A 186 -4.20 -9.93 -0.38
C ARG A 186 -5.49 -10.75 -0.31
N ALA A 187 -6.54 -10.22 0.30
CA ALA A 187 -7.84 -10.89 0.28
C ALA A 187 -8.38 -11.00 -1.15
N LEU A 188 -8.27 -9.95 -1.97
CA LEU A 188 -8.62 -10.02 -3.39
C LEU A 188 -7.77 -11.07 -4.14
N LYS A 189 -6.51 -11.25 -3.73
CA LYS A 189 -5.61 -12.31 -4.21
C LYS A 189 -5.85 -13.69 -3.58
N LYS A 190 -6.82 -13.84 -2.68
CA LYS A 190 -7.09 -15.06 -1.90
C LYS A 190 -5.89 -15.55 -1.09
N GLN A 191 -5.13 -14.61 -0.53
CA GLN A 191 -3.99 -14.86 0.34
C GLN A 191 -4.32 -14.49 1.80
N HIS A 192 -3.65 -15.17 2.74
CA HIS A 192 -3.78 -14.89 4.17
C HIS A 192 -3.31 -13.48 4.51
N ALA A 193 -3.99 -12.83 5.45
CA ALA A 193 -3.58 -11.53 5.97
C ALA A 193 -2.16 -11.58 6.56
N VAL A 194 -1.44 -10.48 6.41
CA VAL A 194 -0.11 -10.23 6.93
C VAL A 194 -0.20 -9.80 8.40
N CYS A 195 -1.31 -9.18 8.77
CA CYS A 195 -1.64 -8.80 10.13
C CYS A 195 -2.74 -9.69 10.70
N GLY A 196 -2.35 -10.56 11.64
CA GLY A 196 -3.25 -11.24 12.58
C GLY A 196 -4.17 -12.31 11.98
N TYR A 197 -5.27 -12.53 12.70
CA TYR A 197 -6.27 -13.55 12.42
C TYR A 197 -7.43 -12.96 11.61
N SER A 198 -8.00 -13.74 10.69
CA SER A 198 -9.09 -13.30 9.80
C SER A 198 -10.22 -14.32 9.81
N TRP A 199 -11.45 -13.84 9.92
CA TRP A 199 -12.69 -14.63 9.85
C TRP A 199 -13.65 -13.96 8.87
N THR A 200 -14.30 -14.78 8.03
CA THR A 200 -15.25 -14.30 7.02
C THR A 200 -16.51 -15.15 7.04
N ARG A 201 -17.68 -14.52 7.12
CA ARG A 201 -19.00 -15.16 7.05
C ARG A 201 -20.02 -14.12 6.57
N ASP A 202 -20.98 -14.54 5.74
CA ASP A 202 -22.09 -13.69 5.26
C ASP A 202 -21.62 -12.34 4.66
N ASP A 203 -20.59 -12.38 3.81
CA ASP A 203 -19.99 -11.20 3.15
C ASP A 203 -19.40 -10.14 4.12
N ILE A 204 -19.20 -10.54 5.38
CA ILE A 204 -18.55 -9.74 6.43
C ILE A 204 -17.20 -10.38 6.75
N THR A 205 -16.13 -9.60 6.66
CA THR A 205 -14.79 -10.01 7.07
C THR A 205 -14.35 -9.25 8.32
N VAL A 206 -14.00 -9.97 9.38
CA VAL A 206 -13.40 -9.43 10.60
C VAL A 206 -11.93 -9.85 10.67
N ARG A 207 -11.03 -8.87 10.85
CA ARG A 207 -9.61 -9.12 11.07
C ARG A 207 -9.19 -8.58 12.42
N ILE A 208 -8.51 -9.40 13.20
CA ILE A 208 -7.99 -9.01 14.51
C ILE A 208 -6.49 -9.23 14.55
N TYR A 209 -5.73 -8.16 14.82
CA TYR A 209 -4.27 -8.21 14.84
C TYR A 209 -3.69 -7.34 15.94
N ARG A 210 -2.47 -7.64 16.38
CA ARG A 210 -1.74 -6.82 17.34
C ARG A 210 -0.72 -5.96 16.60
N PRO A 211 -0.85 -4.63 16.59
CA PRO A 211 0.22 -3.72 16.20
C PRO A 211 1.49 -3.90 17.04
N ASP A 212 2.66 -3.59 16.48
CA ASP A 212 3.94 -3.74 17.19
C ASP A 212 4.05 -2.82 18.42
N ASP A 213 3.35 -1.69 18.41
CA ASP A 213 3.30 -0.70 19.49
C ASP A 213 2.22 -1.01 20.55
N TYR A 214 1.46 -2.08 20.36
CA TYR A 214 0.42 -2.50 21.30
C TYR A 214 0.97 -3.48 22.34
N GLY A 215 0.60 -3.25 23.60
CA GLY A 215 0.79 -4.23 24.66
C GLY A 215 0.03 -5.53 24.36
N TYR A 216 0.49 -6.64 24.93
CA TYR A 216 -0.27 -7.89 24.83
C TYR A 216 -1.62 -7.74 25.54
N GLY A 217 -2.70 -8.08 24.83
CA GLY A 217 -4.08 -7.79 25.24
C GLY A 217 -4.68 -6.53 24.62
N ALA A 218 -3.92 -5.73 23.86
CA ALA A 218 -4.45 -4.70 22.99
C ALA A 218 -4.41 -5.17 21.54
N TRP A 219 -5.50 -4.97 20.81
CA TRP A 219 -5.69 -5.46 19.45
C TRP A 219 -6.37 -4.40 18.59
N ARG A 220 -6.13 -4.49 17.28
CA ARG A 220 -6.85 -3.78 16.23
C ARG A 220 -7.86 -4.71 15.61
N VAL A 221 -9.06 -4.20 15.35
CA VAL A 221 -10.11 -4.91 14.65
C VAL A 221 -10.49 -4.12 13.40
N LEU A 222 -10.47 -4.78 12.24
CA LEU A 222 -10.95 -4.25 10.97
C LEU A 222 -12.15 -5.07 10.53
N LEU A 223 -13.29 -4.41 10.31
CA LEU A 223 -14.46 -5.01 9.67
C LEU A 223 -14.56 -4.50 8.24
N VAL A 224 -14.84 -5.40 7.30
CA VAL A 224 -15.04 -5.09 5.88
C VAL A 224 -16.31 -5.78 5.38
N LEU A 225 -17.18 -5.02 4.74
CA LEU A 225 -18.35 -5.50 4.00
C LEU A 225 -18.03 -5.61 2.52
N ASP A 226 -18.59 -6.61 1.84
CA ASP A 226 -18.56 -6.71 0.37
C ASP A 226 -19.40 -5.60 -0.29
N GLU A 227 -19.08 -5.24 -1.53
CA GLU A 227 -19.68 -4.12 -2.28
C GLU A 227 -21.20 -4.22 -2.44
N SER A 228 -21.75 -5.43 -2.37
CA SER A 228 -23.19 -5.71 -2.46
C SER A 228 -24.02 -5.12 -1.29
N VAL A 229 -23.39 -4.80 -0.15
CA VAL A 229 -24.06 -4.36 1.09
C VAL A 229 -23.96 -2.84 1.32
N ILE A 230 -23.16 -2.11 0.52
CA ILE A 230 -22.76 -0.69 0.75
C ILE A 230 -23.85 0.33 0.35
N THR A 231 -25.09 0.14 0.79
CA THR A 231 -26.19 1.07 0.42
C THR A 231 -26.79 1.85 1.58
N GLN A 232 -26.52 1.47 2.83
CA GLN A 232 -27.03 2.19 4.01
C GLN A 232 -25.98 2.28 5.13
N THR A 233 -26.08 3.34 5.92
CA THR A 233 -25.25 3.54 7.12
C THR A 233 -26.04 3.07 8.34
N TRP A 234 -25.64 1.94 8.92
CA TRP A 234 -26.24 1.42 10.14
C TRP A 234 -25.36 1.72 11.35
N ASN A 235 -26.00 2.09 12.47
CA ASN A 235 -25.34 2.17 13.76
C ASN A 235 -25.47 0.81 14.44
N ILE A 236 -24.34 0.13 14.63
CA ILE A 236 -24.28 -1.25 15.09
C ILE A 236 -23.83 -1.25 16.55
N PRO A 237 -24.59 -1.85 17.48
CA PRO A 237 -24.19 -1.92 18.87
C PRO A 237 -22.94 -2.78 19.04
N PHE A 238 -22.10 -2.47 20.02
CA PHE A 238 -21.02 -3.38 20.39
C PHE A 238 -21.58 -4.64 21.03
N PRO A 239 -21.06 -5.83 20.67
CA PRO A 239 -21.41 -7.05 21.39
C PRO A 239 -20.91 -6.97 22.84
N GLU A 240 -21.75 -7.40 23.78
CA GLU A 240 -21.36 -7.54 25.19
C GLU A 240 -20.51 -8.79 25.35
N LEU A 241 -19.21 -8.60 25.55
CA LEU A 241 -18.23 -9.67 25.65
C LEU A 241 -17.47 -9.57 26.96
N ASP A 242 -17.52 -10.63 27.77
CA ASP A 242 -16.83 -10.68 29.05
C ASP A 242 -15.31 -10.55 28.84
N GLY A 243 -14.67 -9.76 29.69
CA GLY A 243 -13.24 -9.49 29.61
C GLY A 243 -12.79 -8.69 28.38
N ARG A 244 -13.70 -8.12 27.56
CA ARG A 244 -13.35 -7.36 26.35
C ARG A 244 -13.94 -5.96 26.36
N ARG A 245 -13.21 -5.01 25.79
CA ARG A 245 -13.66 -3.63 25.63
C ARG A 245 -13.31 -3.10 24.25
N PHE A 246 -14.30 -2.51 23.58
CA PHE A 246 -14.11 -1.89 22.28
C PHE A 246 -14.03 -0.36 22.38
N THR A 247 -13.28 0.25 21.47
CA THR A 247 -13.36 1.67 21.14
C THR A 247 -13.23 1.85 19.63
N THR A 248 -13.96 2.77 19.03
CA THR A 248 -13.83 3.09 17.59
C THR A 248 -12.61 3.98 17.33
N ASP A 249 -12.05 3.85 16.12
CA ASP A 249 -11.22 4.93 15.57
C ASP A 249 -12.08 6.16 15.27
N PRO A 250 -11.50 7.38 15.29
CA PRO A 250 -12.22 8.61 14.96
C PRO A 250 -12.94 8.52 13.61
N GLY A 251 -14.25 8.83 13.60
CA GLY A 251 -15.08 8.81 12.38
C GLY A 251 -15.98 7.59 12.27
N TYR A 252 -15.64 6.49 12.95
CA TYR A 252 -16.45 5.27 13.05
C TYR A 252 -17.35 5.24 14.28
N ASP A 253 -17.24 6.23 15.17
CA ASP A 253 -18.10 6.41 16.33
C ASP A 253 -19.54 6.72 15.93
N ALA A 254 -20.49 6.08 16.64
CA ALA A 254 -21.91 6.29 16.48
C ALA A 254 -22.62 6.16 17.84
N LEU A 255 -23.88 6.60 17.88
CA LEU A 255 -24.77 6.42 19.03
C LEU A 255 -26.05 5.71 18.58
N ILE A 256 -26.56 4.83 19.42
CA ILE A 256 -27.85 4.17 19.22
C ILE A 256 -28.75 4.44 20.43
N SER A 257 -30.03 4.72 20.18
CA SER A 257 -31.00 4.90 21.26
C SER A 257 -31.58 3.55 21.65
N THR A 258 -31.39 3.16 22.90
CA THR A 258 -31.86 1.88 23.46
C THR A 258 -33.12 2.04 24.31
N ALA A 259 -33.41 3.26 24.76
CA ALA A 259 -34.64 3.66 25.46
C ALA A 259 -34.85 5.17 25.30
N PRO A 260 -36.06 5.71 25.58
CA PRO A 260 -36.27 7.15 25.67
C PRO A 260 -35.24 7.78 26.61
N ASP A 261 -34.54 8.80 26.12
CA ASP A 261 -33.46 9.51 26.83
C ASP A 261 -32.20 8.70 27.18
N SER A 262 -32.04 7.49 26.62
CA SER A 262 -30.83 6.66 26.77
C SER A 262 -30.11 6.46 25.44
N TRP A 263 -28.78 6.63 25.45
CA TRP A 263 -27.91 6.50 24.30
C TRP A 263 -26.71 5.61 24.64
N ASP A 264 -26.55 4.55 23.87
CA ASP A 264 -25.41 3.65 23.97
C ASP A 264 -24.42 3.87 22.82
N LYS A 265 -23.16 3.50 23.07
CA LYS A 265 -22.11 3.57 22.07
C LYS A 265 -22.33 2.50 21.00
N ALA A 266 -22.17 2.91 19.75
CA ALA A 266 -22.23 2.06 18.59
C ALA A 266 -21.02 2.34 17.68
N PHE A 267 -20.83 1.49 16.69
CA PHE A 267 -19.93 1.74 15.57
C PHE A 267 -20.71 1.77 14.27
N ARG A 268 -20.13 2.37 13.23
CA ARG A 268 -20.72 2.41 11.88
C ARG A 268 -19.68 2.09 10.83
N PHE A 269 -20.15 1.66 9.66
CA PHE A 269 -19.31 1.50 8.49
C PHE A 269 -19.23 2.83 7.72
N VAL A 270 -18.03 3.13 7.21
CA VAL A 270 -17.77 4.21 6.26
C VAL A 270 -17.15 3.55 5.03
N ASP A 271 -17.85 3.64 3.90
CA ASP A 271 -17.44 3.02 2.64
C ASP A 271 -17.16 1.51 2.75
N GLY A 272 -18.04 0.79 3.45
CA GLY A 272 -17.91 -0.66 3.64
C GLY A 272 -16.82 -1.08 4.63
N ILE A 273 -16.16 -0.14 5.33
CA ILE A 273 -15.09 -0.44 6.29
C ILE A 273 -15.44 0.11 7.68
N CYS A 274 -15.04 -0.58 8.75
CA CYS A 274 -15.05 -0.07 10.12
C CYS A 274 -13.78 -0.47 10.87
N GLU A 275 -13.18 0.47 11.62
CA GLU A 275 -11.95 0.25 12.39
C GLU A 275 -12.18 0.46 13.90
N LEU A 276 -11.77 -0.53 14.69
CA LEU A 276 -11.91 -0.55 16.14
C LEU A 276 -10.58 -0.89 16.81
N HIS A 277 -10.48 -0.52 18.08
CA HIS A 277 -9.57 -1.10 19.05
C HIS A 277 -10.33 -2.09 19.92
N LEU A 278 -9.66 -3.17 20.28
CA LEU A 278 -10.12 -4.18 21.22
C LEU A 278 -9.08 -4.32 22.33
N TYR A 279 -9.52 -4.22 23.58
CA TYR A 279 -8.67 -4.39 24.74
C TYR A 279 -9.20 -5.53 25.62
N SER A 280 -8.30 -6.33 26.17
CA SER A 280 -8.59 -7.15 27.35
C SER A 280 -8.92 -6.21 28.50
N ASN A 281 -9.95 -6.55 29.26
CA ASN A 281 -10.45 -5.72 30.33
C ASN A 281 -10.65 -6.57 31.59
N GLY A 282 -10.05 -6.18 32.70
CA GLY A 282 -10.22 -6.86 33.99
C GLY A 282 -9.52 -8.22 34.15
N VAL A 283 -8.96 -8.79 33.08
CA VAL A 283 -8.23 -10.07 33.07
C VAL A 283 -7.04 -10.04 32.12
N GLU A 284 -5.99 -10.82 32.40
CA GLU A 284 -4.86 -11.01 31.48
C GLU A 284 -5.31 -11.69 30.18
N GLU A 285 -4.65 -11.39 29.06
CA GLU A 285 -5.07 -11.90 27.75
C GLU A 285 -5.07 -13.43 27.66
N ASP A 286 -4.07 -14.10 28.25
CA ASP A 286 -3.98 -15.57 28.27
C ASP A 286 -5.10 -16.24 29.07
N GLN A 287 -5.72 -15.49 29.98
CA GLN A 287 -6.81 -15.96 30.85
C GLN A 287 -8.17 -15.39 30.43
N ASN A 288 -8.22 -14.69 29.30
CA ASN A 288 -9.45 -14.05 28.86
C ASN A 288 -10.49 -15.11 28.49
N PRO A 289 -11.69 -15.09 29.11
CA PRO A 289 -12.73 -16.09 28.84
C PRO A 289 -13.27 -15.98 27.41
N THR A 290 -13.07 -14.82 26.76
CA THR A 290 -13.51 -14.56 25.39
C THR A 290 -12.29 -14.53 24.45
N PRO A 291 -11.96 -15.64 23.77
CA PRO A 291 -10.84 -15.69 22.83
C PRO A 291 -11.17 -14.93 21.54
N LEU A 292 -10.13 -14.51 20.80
CA LEU A 292 -10.30 -13.71 19.57
C LEU A 292 -11.27 -14.30 18.52
N PRO A 293 -11.34 -15.63 18.28
CA PRO A 293 -12.36 -16.21 17.40
C PRO A 293 -13.80 -15.91 17.86
N ALA A 294 -14.08 -15.99 19.17
CA ALA A 294 -15.40 -15.68 19.72
C ALA A 294 -15.73 -14.19 19.58
N VAL A 295 -14.71 -13.32 19.72
CA VAL A 295 -14.85 -11.89 19.44
C VAL A 295 -15.24 -11.64 17.99
N ALA A 296 -14.56 -12.30 17.05
CA ALA A 296 -14.85 -12.15 15.62
C ALA A 296 -16.25 -12.63 15.26
N GLU A 297 -16.68 -13.78 15.80
CA GLU A 297 -18.03 -14.30 15.61
C GLU A 297 -19.11 -13.36 16.14
N ALA A 298 -18.95 -12.86 17.38
CA ALA A 298 -19.91 -11.93 17.96
C ALA A 298 -20.02 -10.60 17.19
N LEU A 299 -18.90 -10.11 16.63
CA LEU A 299 -18.92 -8.94 15.77
C LEU A 299 -19.66 -9.21 14.45
N ILE A 300 -19.45 -10.38 13.83
CA ILE A 300 -20.19 -10.76 12.63
C ILE A 300 -21.69 -10.85 12.94
N GLU A 301 -22.08 -11.49 14.05
CA GLU A 301 -23.49 -11.59 14.45
C GLU A 301 -24.14 -10.24 14.70
N ALA A 302 -23.44 -9.33 15.37
CA ALA A 302 -23.93 -7.98 15.61
C ALA A 302 -24.19 -7.23 14.29
N VAL A 303 -23.32 -7.40 13.30
CA VAL A 303 -23.50 -6.81 11.97
C VAL A 303 -24.67 -7.47 11.23
N VAL A 304 -24.71 -8.81 11.18
CA VAL A 304 -25.80 -9.56 10.52
C VAL A 304 -27.17 -9.22 11.09
N HIS A 305 -27.30 -9.11 12.42
CA HIS A 305 -28.56 -8.78 13.09
C HIS A 305 -29.10 -7.39 12.71
N VAL A 306 -28.23 -6.46 12.31
CA VAL A 306 -28.65 -5.10 11.92
C VAL A 306 -28.92 -5.01 10.41
N LEU A 307 -28.31 -5.91 9.62
CA LEU A 307 -28.48 -5.98 8.17
C LEU A 307 -29.73 -6.76 7.74
N LEU A 308 -30.19 -7.72 8.54
CA LEU A 308 -31.36 -8.58 8.29
C LEU A 308 -32.54 -8.23 9.20
#